data_AF-A0A4Q9B3Y1-F1
#
_entry.id   AF-A0A4Q9B3Y1-F1
#
_cell.length_a   1.000
_cell.length_b   1.000
_cell.length_c   1.000
_cell.angle_alpha   90.00
_cell.angle_beta   90.00
_cell.angle_gamma   90.00
#
_symmetry.space_group_name_H-M   'P 1'
#
loop_
_entity.id
_entity.type
_entity.pdbx_description
1 polymer ?
#
loop_
_entity_poly.entity_id
_entity_poly.type
_entity_poly.pdbx_seq_one_letter_code
_entity_poly.pdbx_strand_id
1 'polypeptide(L)'
;MELPNLAPYLGQITFGGVAGYAVGYALKKVGRLLAILLGLLFVALQLLAQAGYVQVDWTRIQRDVEPFLQQPGLQGLWERLLATLTHNLPFGASFVGGLILGLRAG
;
A
#
# COMPACT_ATOMS: atom_id res chain seq x y z
N MET A 1 14.58 36.88 -22.16
CA MET A 1 13.55 35.99 -21.58
C MET A 1 14.18 35.35 -20.36
N GLU A 2 13.88 35.84 -19.15
CA GLU A 2 14.37 35.19 -17.93
C GLU A 2 13.60 33.90 -17.74
N LEU A 3 14.31 32.76 -17.74
CA LEU A 3 13.68 31.47 -17.47
C LEU A 3 13.13 31.49 -16.04
N PRO A 4 11.86 31.09 -15.82
CA PRO A 4 11.33 30.98 -14.46
C PRO A 4 12.23 30.07 -13.62
N ASN A 5 12.45 30.42 -12.35
CA ASN A 5 13.33 29.65 -11.46
C ASN A 5 12.67 28.30 -11.11
N LEU A 6 12.90 27.28 -11.95
CA LEU A 6 12.32 25.94 -11.85
C LEU A 6 13.08 24.99 -10.91
N ALA A 7 14.26 25.40 -10.45
CA ALA A 7 15.10 24.62 -9.53
C ALA A 7 14.34 24.02 -8.32
N PRO A 8 13.47 24.76 -7.59
CA PRO A 8 12.72 24.19 -6.48
C PRO A 8 11.69 23.13 -6.89
N TYR A 9 11.09 23.24 -8.08
CA TYR A 9 10.13 22.24 -8.58
C TYR A 9 10.81 20.96 -9.06
N LEU A 10 11.97 21.09 -9.71
CA LEU A 10 12.79 19.96 -10.14
C LEU A 10 13.29 19.12 -8.96
N GLY A 11 13.69 19.79 -7.87
CA GLY A 11 14.08 19.11 -6.63
C GLY A 11 12.92 18.29 -6.04
N GLN A 12 11.71 18.87 -5.98
CA GLN A 12 10.52 18.20 -5.44
C GLN A 12 10.10 17.00 -6.30
N ILE A 13 10.15 17.12 -7.63
CA ILE A 13 9.80 16.03 -8.56
C ILE A 13 10.82 14.88 -8.45
N THR A 14 12.11 15.19 -8.39
CA THR A 14 13.15 14.17 -8.31
C THR A 14 13.08 13.43 -6.98
N PHE A 15 12.96 14.16 -5.88
CA PHE A 15 12.83 13.57 -4.55
C PHE A 15 11.56 12.73 -4.42
N GLY A 16 10.41 13.25 -4.88
CA GLY A 16 9.15 12.52 -4.90
C GLY A 16 9.24 11.22 -5.71
N GLY A 17 9.80 11.29 -6.92
CA GLY A 17 10.01 10.10 -7.77
C GLY A 17 10.88 9.03 -7.12
N VAL A 18 12.03 9.40 -6.55
CA VAL A 18 12.94 8.43 -5.89
C VAL A 18 12.31 7.85 -4.62
N ALA A 19 11.68 8.69 -3.80
CA ALA A 19 10.98 8.24 -2.60
C ALA A 19 9.84 7.28 -2.95
N GLY A 20 9.03 7.63 -3.96
CA GLY A 20 7.97 6.78 -4.49
C GLY A 20 8.50 5.44 -4.93
N TYR A 21 9.57 5.43 -5.74
CA TYR A 21 10.20 4.20 -6.22
C TYR A 21 10.69 3.29 -5.09
N ALA A 22 11.39 3.84 -4.10
CA ALA A 22 11.87 3.07 -2.95
C ALA A 22 10.71 2.44 -2.16
N VAL A 23 9.66 3.22 -1.89
CA VAL A 23 8.46 2.74 -1.19
C VAL A 23 7.76 1.64 -2.00
N GLY A 24 7.57 1.85 -3.31
CA GLY A 24 6.93 0.88 -4.19
C GLY A 24 7.71 -0.45 -4.26
N TYR A 25 9.04 -0.39 -4.37
CA TYR A 25 9.88 -1.58 -4.40
C TYR A 25 9.78 -2.39 -3.09
N ALA A 26 9.91 -1.70 -1.95
CA ALA A 26 9.79 -2.34 -0.64
C ALA A 26 8.40 -2.96 -0.44
N LEU A 27 7.34 -2.23 -0.80
CA LEU A 27 5.97 -2.71 -0.70
C LEU A 27 5.74 -3.99 -1.51
N LYS A 28 6.29 -4.07 -2.72
CA LYS A 28 6.17 -5.25 -3.57
C LYS A 28 6.87 -6.48 -2.98
N LYS A 29 8.09 -6.30 -2.45
CA LYS A 29 8.85 -7.40 -1.82
C LYS A 29 8.13 -7.95 -0.58
N VAL A 30 7.72 -7.06 0.32
CA VAL A 30 7.00 -7.44 1.55
C VAL A 30 5.63 -8.03 1.19
N GLY A 31 4.89 -7.40 0.28
CA GLY A 31 3.58 -7.87 -0.17
C GLY A 31 3.64 -9.26 -0.80
N ARG A 32 4.66 -9.56 -1.62
CA ARG A 32 4.85 -10.89 -2.20
C ARG A 32 5.06 -11.96 -1.12
N LEU A 33 5.90 -11.67 -0.11
CA LEU A 33 6.13 -12.59 1.00
C LEU A 33 4.85 -12.83 1.80
N LEU A 34 4.14 -11.76 2.18
CA LEU A 34 2.88 -11.85 2.91
C LEU A 34 1.83 -12.64 2.12
N ALA A 35 1.70 -12.40 0.82
CA ALA A 35 0.75 -13.11 -0.03
C ALA A 35 1.04 -14.63 -0.07
N ILE A 36 2.30 -15.03 -0.16
CA ILE A 36 2.69 -16.45 -0.12
C ILE A 36 2.34 -17.06 1.24
N LEU A 37 2.71 -16.39 2.34
CA LEU A 37 2.44 -16.89 3.69
C LEU A 37 0.94 -17.04 3.96
N LEU A 38 0.14 -16.03 3.60
CA LEU A 38 -1.31 -16.08 3.75
C LEU A 38 -1.94 -17.16 2.87
N GLY A 39 -1.47 -17.33 1.63
CA GLY A 39 -1.93 -18.38 0.74
C GLY A 39 -1.62 -19.78 1.27
N LEU A 40 -0.39 -20.01 1.75
CA LEU A 40 -0.01 -21.29 2.35
C LEU A 40 -0.81 -21.59 3.62
N LEU A 41 -0.98 -20.59 4.49
CA LEU A 41 -1.82 -20.72 5.69
C LEU A 41 -3.26 -21.08 5.30
N PHE A 42 -3.82 -20.42 4.30
CA PHE A 42 -5.17 -20.69 3.81
C PHE A 42 -5.32 -22.13 3.31
N VAL A 43 -4.38 -22.62 2.48
CA VAL A 43 -4.39 -24.01 1.99
C VAL A 43 -4.28 -25.00 3.17
N ALA A 44 -3.39 -24.76 4.13
CA ALA A 44 -3.24 -25.62 5.29
C ALA A 44 -4.53 -25.69 6.13
N LEU A 45 -5.18 -24.54 6.38
CA LEU A 45 -6.46 -24.48 7.07
C LEU A 45 -7.55 -25.24 6.31
N GLN A 46 -7.60 -25.11 4.99
CA GLN A 46 -8.59 -25.80 4.17
C GLN A 46 -8.44 -27.32 4.22
N LEU A 47 -7.20 -27.83 4.21
CA LEU A 47 -6.91 -29.26 4.34
C LEU A 47 -7.29 -29.79 5.72
N LEU A 48 -6.95 -29.05 6.79
CA LEU A 48 -7.33 -29.42 8.16
C LEU A 48 -8.86 -29.41 8.35
N ALA A 49 -9.54 -28.45 7.72
CA ALA A 49 -10.99 -28.38 7.76
C ALA A 49 -11.65 -29.55 7.02
N GLN A 50 -11.15 -29.92 5.82
CA GLN A 50 -11.64 -31.07 5.08
C GLN A 50 -11.39 -32.39 5.80
N ALA A 51 -10.25 -32.53 6.49
CA ALA A 51 -9.93 -33.70 7.29
C ALA A 51 -10.69 -33.75 8.64
N GLY A 52 -11.53 -32.75 8.94
CA GLY A 52 -12.37 -32.71 10.13
C GLY A 52 -11.66 -32.26 11.41
N TYR A 53 -10.41 -31.80 11.34
CA TYR A 53 -9.64 -31.33 12.50
C TYR A 53 -10.01 -29.92 12.95
N VAL A 54 -10.49 -29.06 12.03
CA VAL A 54 -10.79 -27.64 12.29
C VAL A 54 -12.16 -27.28 11.72
N GLN A 55 -12.97 -26.53 12.48
CA GLN A 55 -14.20 -25.89 11.98
C GLN A 55 -13.98 -24.40 11.81
N VAL A 56 -14.37 -23.86 10.65
CA VAL A 56 -14.24 -22.43 10.33
C VAL A 56 -15.59 -21.74 10.56
N ASP A 57 -15.65 -20.91 11.60
CA ASP A 57 -16.82 -20.06 11.89
C ASP A 57 -16.70 -18.70 11.20
N TRP A 58 -17.34 -18.58 10.05
CA TRP A 58 -17.35 -17.34 9.26
C TRP A 58 -18.08 -16.19 9.93
N THR A 59 -19.10 -16.48 10.75
CA THR A 59 -19.88 -15.46 11.47
C THR A 59 -19.01 -14.78 12.51
N ARG A 60 -18.23 -15.57 13.25
CA ARG A 60 -17.28 -15.05 14.23
C ARG A 60 -16.16 -14.24 13.56
N ILE A 61 -15.61 -14.76 12.46
CA ILE A 61 -14.58 -14.04 11.68
C ILE A 61 -15.11 -12.68 11.22
N GLN A 62 -16.32 -12.62 10.65
CA GLN A 62 -16.89 -11.35 10.21
C GLN A 62 -17.03 -10.38 11.38
N ARG A 63 -17.59 -10.82 12.51
CA ARG A 63 -17.78 -9.98 13.70
C ARG A 63 -16.47 -9.42 14.25
N ASP A 64 -15.40 -10.21 14.19
CA ASP A 64 -14.09 -9.82 14.70
C ASP A 64 -13.36 -8.89 13.72
N VAL A 65 -13.61 -8.99 12.41
CA VAL A 65 -12.95 -8.18 11.36
C VAL A 65 -13.67 -6.85 11.10
N GLU A 66 -15.00 -6.83 11.19
CA GLU A 66 -15.85 -5.65 10.93
C GLU A 66 -15.34 -4.36 11.62
N PRO A 67 -14.97 -4.35 12.92
CA PRO A 67 -14.52 -3.14 13.60
C PRO A 67 -13.17 -2.63 13.10
N PHE A 68 -12.29 -3.50 12.61
CA PHE A 68 -11.00 -3.11 12.05
C PHE A 68 -11.17 -2.46 10.68
N LEU A 69 -12.10 -2.95 9.87
CA LEU A 69 -12.39 -2.37 8.56
C LEU A 69 -13.10 -1.01 8.67
N GLN A 70 -13.96 -0.86 9.67
CA GLN A 70 -14.70 0.38 9.92
C GLN A 70 -13.91 1.39 10.77
N GLN A 71 -12.63 1.12 11.07
CA GLN A 71 -11.86 1.96 11.96
C GLN A 71 -11.63 3.35 11.32
N PRO A 72 -12.10 4.45 11.96
CA PRO A 72 -11.98 5.81 11.39
C PRO A 72 -10.53 6.24 11.11
N GLY A 73 -9.58 5.60 11.78
CA GLY A 73 -8.15 5.83 11.58
C GLY A 73 -7.69 5.54 10.16
N LEU A 74 -8.19 4.47 9.50
CA LEU A 74 -7.79 4.13 8.13
C LEU A 74 -8.28 5.18 7.14
N GLN A 75 -9.53 5.63 7.29
CA GLN A 75 -10.11 6.69 6.48
C GLN A 75 -9.36 8.01 6.68
N GLY A 76 -9.08 8.39 7.94
CA GLY A 76 -8.32 9.60 8.24
C GLY A 76 -6.87 9.58 7.74
N LEU A 77 -6.21 8.42 7.74
CA LEU A 77 -4.86 8.27 7.16
C LEU A 77 -4.89 8.43 5.64
N TRP A 78 -5.92 7.86 4.99
CA TRP A 78 -6.11 7.99 3.55
C TRP A 78 -6.36 9.44 3.12
N GLU A 79 -7.25 10.13 3.83
CA GLU A 79 -7.52 11.55 3.59
C GLU A 79 -6.27 12.42 3.77
N ARG A 80 -5.44 12.15 4.80
CA ARG A 80 -4.17 12.87 5.02
C ARG A 80 -3.16 12.63 3.90
N LEU A 81 -3.07 11.40 3.40
CA LEU A 81 -2.22 11.07 2.25
C LEU A 81 -2.70 11.80 1.01
N LEU A 82 -4.00 11.75 0.71
CA LEU A 82 -4.58 12.45 -0.44
C LEU A 82 -4.41 13.96 -0.32
N ALA A 83 -4.63 14.54 0.86
CA ALA A 83 -4.43 15.96 1.13
C ALA A 83 -2.97 16.35 0.90
N THR A 84 -2.00 15.55 1.36
CA THR A 84 -0.56 15.80 1.13
C THR A 84 -0.20 15.72 -0.36
N LEU A 85 -0.73 14.72 -1.08
CA LEU A 85 -0.47 14.53 -2.51
C LEU A 85 -1.10 15.63 -3.39
N THR A 86 -2.29 16.10 -3.03
CA THR A 86 -3.01 17.15 -3.77
C THR A 86 -2.55 18.56 -3.40
N HIS A 87 -2.08 18.78 -2.17
CA HIS A 87 -1.52 20.07 -1.76
C HIS A 87 -0.18 20.37 -2.45
N ASN A 88 0.60 19.33 -2.78
CA ASN A 88 1.86 19.47 -3.52
C ASN A 88 1.86 18.63 -4.79
N LEU A 89 1.07 19.07 -5.78
CA LEU A 89 0.83 18.35 -7.04
C LEU A 89 2.11 17.89 -7.77
N PRO A 90 3.16 18.73 -7.94
CA PRO A 90 4.39 18.29 -8.60
C PRO A 90 5.07 17.12 -7.86
N PHE A 91 5.15 17.22 -6.52
CA PHE A 91 5.67 16.13 -5.69
C PHE A 91 4.77 14.90 -5.78
N GLY A 92 3.46 15.05 -5.57
CA GLY A 92 2.50 13.95 -5.54
C GLY A 92 2.45 13.16 -6.86
N ALA A 93 2.43 13.86 -7.99
CA ALA A 93 2.47 13.23 -9.31
C ALA A 93 3.77 12.44 -9.52
N SER A 94 4.92 13.03 -9.16
CA SER A 94 6.21 12.34 -9.28
C SER A 94 6.32 11.14 -8.36
N PHE A 95 5.80 11.24 -7.14
CA PHE A 95 5.78 10.17 -6.15
C PHE A 95 4.92 9.00 -6.61
N VAL A 96 3.70 9.26 -7.10
CA VAL A 96 2.83 8.21 -7.65
C VAL A 96 3.49 7.53 -8.84
N GLY A 97 4.10 8.30 -9.75
CA GLY A 97 4.87 7.75 -10.86
C GLY A 97 6.03 6.86 -10.41
N GLY A 98 6.83 7.34 -9.47
CA GLY A 98 7.91 6.57 -8.84
C GLY A 98 7.40 5.30 -8.17
N LEU A 99 6.32 5.38 -7.40
CA LEU A 99 5.71 4.27 -6.68
C LEU A 99 5.25 3.16 -7.62
N ILE A 100 4.60 3.50 -8.73
CA ILE A 100 4.18 2.51 -9.74
C ILE A 100 5.41 1.83 -10.36
N LEU A 101 6.47 2.59 -10.66
CA LEU A 101 7.71 2.03 -11.19
C LEU A 101 8.41 1.12 -10.19
N GLY A 102 8.45 1.52 -8.91
CA GLY A 102 9.00 0.72 -7.82
C GLY A 102 8.23 -0.59 -7.63
N LEU A 103 6.90 -0.53 -7.63
CA LEU A 103 6.03 -1.71 -7.55
C LEU A 103 6.24 -2.69 -8.71
N ARG A 104 6.55 -2.19 -9.90
CA ARG A 104 6.88 -3.03 -11.08
C ARG A 104 8.27 -3.63 -10.98
N ALA A 105 9.21 -2.93 -10.36
CA ALA A 105 10.61 -3.37 -10.25
C ALA A 105 10.85 -4.40 -9.12
N GLY A 106 9.99 -4.48 -8.10
CA GLY A 106 10.11 -5.42 -6.97
C GLY A 106 9.65 -6.87 -7.21
#